data_AF-A0A429QTK3-F1
#
_entry.id   AF-A0A429QTK3-F1
#
_cell.length_a   1.000
_cell.length_b   1.000
_cell.length_c   1.000
_cell.angle_alpha   90.00
_cell.angle_beta   90.00
_cell.angle_gamma   90.00
#
_symmetry.space_group_name_H-M   'P 1'
#
loop_
_entity.id
_entity.type
_entity.pdbx_description
1 polymer ?
#
loop_
_entity_poly.entity_id
_entity_poly.type
_entity_poly.pdbx_seq_one_letter_code
_entity_poly.pdbx_strand_id
1 'polypeptide(L)'
;MLHVPGTTTNGVAERRRGRKVLVVGLIAAAILAAPVALAFLWITFLNVMSDPLGPSFLGLRIDGDTITVKTAQCPSDRVRRVELYDSDSEKLVWRADDPLTEEGRGGLLRLWAAEKYRTSRPATRPAELPKQLDVSVRYGSEDGAGAVFDLAAVRAAAPPAGSYWTTEGIRTGRELDQLLHCGGDKTTP
;
A
#
# COMPACT_ATOMS: atom_id res chain seq x y z
N MET A 1 52.08 42.18 55.17
CA MET A 1 50.91 41.26 55.18
C MET A 1 49.67 42.14 55.31
N LEU A 2 48.66 42.15 54.46
CA LEU A 2 48.18 41.25 53.42
C LEU A 2 47.70 42.06 52.20
N HIS A 3 47.92 41.54 50.99
CA HIS A 3 47.29 42.02 49.77
C HIS A 3 46.02 41.19 49.57
N VAL A 4 44.84 41.84 49.54
CA VAL A 4 43.56 41.18 49.25
C VAL A 4 43.32 41.26 47.74
N PRO A 5 43.22 40.14 47.00
CA PRO A 5 42.92 40.18 45.58
C PRO A 5 41.42 40.39 45.36
N GLY A 6 41.12 41.33 44.45
CA GLY A 6 39.79 41.70 44.03
C GLY A 6 39.01 40.56 43.37
N THR A 7 37.70 40.62 43.57
CA THR A 7 36.68 39.69 43.07
C THR A 7 36.59 39.68 41.54
N THR A 8 36.83 38.51 40.96
CA THR A 8 36.67 38.21 39.53
C THR A 8 35.19 38.25 39.12
N THR A 9 34.68 39.44 38.83
CA THR A 9 33.30 39.68 38.37
C THR A 9 33.09 39.37 36.88
N ASN A 10 34.16 39.25 36.11
CA ASN A 10 34.10 39.09 34.64
C ASN A 10 33.67 37.68 34.18
N GLY A 11 34.02 36.61 34.91
CA GLY A 11 33.73 35.23 34.48
C GLY A 11 32.26 34.81 34.61
N VAL A 12 31.49 35.46 35.48
CA VAL A 12 30.06 35.14 35.71
C VAL A 12 29.18 35.75 34.63
N ALA A 13 29.48 36.99 34.20
CA ALA A 13 28.73 37.69 33.16
C ALA A 13 28.89 37.02 31.79
N GLU A 14 30.10 36.55 31.47
CA GLU A 14 30.45 35.92 30.20
C GLU A 14 29.80 34.53 30.04
N ARG A 15 29.83 33.71 31.10
CA ARG A 15 29.07 32.43 31.14
C ARG A 15 27.57 32.66 30.99
N ARG A 16 27.01 33.71 31.60
CA ARG A 16 25.58 34.02 31.50
C ARG A 16 25.19 34.46 30.08
N ARG A 17 26.09 35.14 29.36
CA ARG A 17 25.89 35.57 27.97
C ARG A 17 26.00 34.39 27.00
N GLY A 18 27.02 33.55 27.15
CA GLY A 18 27.16 32.30 26.37
C GLY A 18 25.98 31.35 26.56
N ARG A 19 25.48 31.21 27.80
CA ARG A 19 24.29 30.39 28.08
C ARG A 19 23.01 30.97 27.46
N LYS A 20 22.86 32.30 27.39
CA LYS A 20 21.73 32.94 26.71
C LYS A 20 21.77 32.74 25.20
N VAL A 21 22.94 32.87 24.58
CA VAL A 21 23.12 32.65 23.13
C VAL A 21 22.85 31.19 22.76
N LEU A 22 23.32 30.24 23.57
CA LEU A 22 23.03 28.81 23.40
C LEU A 22 21.52 28.51 23.48
N VAL A 23 20.83 29.07 24.48
CA VAL A 23 19.38 28.87 24.67
C VAL A 23 18.57 29.48 23.53
N VAL A 24 18.91 30.70 23.08
CA VAL A 24 18.22 31.33 21.95
C VAL A 24 18.48 30.57 20.65
N GLY A 25 19.71 30.09 20.43
CA GLY A 25 20.05 29.25 19.27
C GLY A 25 19.25 27.93 19.25
N LEU A 26 19.09 27.28 20.40
CA LEU A 26 18.29 26.07 20.53
C LEU A 26 16.79 26.32 20.28
N ILE A 27 16.25 27.44 20.75
CA ILE A 27 14.85 27.81 20.51
C ILE A 27 14.63 28.10 19.03
N ALA A 28 15.52 28.86 18.38
CA ALA A 28 15.43 29.15 16.95
C ALA A 28 15.53 27.87 16.10
N ALA A 29 16.44 26.96 16.46
CA ALA A 29 16.57 25.66 15.80
C ALA A 29 15.31 24.79 15.98
N ALA A 30 14.72 24.78 17.18
CA ALA A 30 13.48 24.05 17.44
C ALA A 30 12.28 24.62 16.66
N ILE A 31 12.16 25.94 16.55
CA ILE A 31 11.11 26.61 15.78
C ILE A 31 11.22 26.28 14.28
N LEU A 32 12.45 26.17 13.75
CA LEU A 32 12.68 25.80 12.34
C LEU A 32 12.49 24.30 12.08
N ALA A 33 12.86 23.44 13.03
CA ALA A 33 12.75 21.99 12.88
C ALA A 33 11.31 21.47 13.04
N ALA A 34 10.50 22.11 13.90
CA ALA A 34 9.12 21.73 14.15
C ALA A 34 8.23 21.66 12.89
N PRO A 35 8.17 22.67 12.00
CA PRO A 35 7.35 22.60 10.79
C PRO A 35 7.85 21.55 9.79
N VAL A 36 9.16 21.31 9.71
CA VAL A 36 9.73 20.25 8.86
C VAL A 36 9.32 18.87 9.37
N ALA A 37 9.43 18.63 10.67
CA ALA A 37 8.99 17.38 11.30
C ALA A 37 7.49 17.17 11.16
N LEU A 38 6.69 18.23 11.30
CA LEU A 38 5.25 18.18 11.11
C LEU A 38 4.87 17.88 9.66
N ALA A 39 5.53 18.52 8.69
CA ALA A 39 5.33 18.23 7.28
C ALA A 39 5.72 16.79 6.92
N PHE A 40 6.84 16.29 7.45
CA PHE A 40 7.29 14.91 7.26
C PHE A 40 6.30 13.90 7.87
N LEU A 41 5.82 14.16 9.08
CA LEU A 41 4.79 13.34 9.72
C LEU A 41 3.47 13.38 8.95
N TRP A 42 3.07 14.54 8.43
CA TRP A 42 1.88 14.68 7.61
C TRP A 42 1.99 13.91 6.29
N ILE A 43 3.13 14.02 5.58
CA ILE A 43 3.39 13.23 4.36
C ILE A 43 3.40 11.74 4.67
N THR A 44 4.04 11.33 5.76
CA THR A 44 4.08 9.92 6.16
C THR A 44 2.67 9.42 6.51
N PHE A 45 1.88 10.22 7.23
CA PHE A 45 0.50 9.92 7.56
C PHE A 45 -0.39 9.80 6.31
N LEU A 46 -0.23 10.71 5.33
CA LEU A 46 -0.94 10.62 4.05
C LEU A 46 -0.55 9.34 3.27
N ASN A 47 0.71 8.94 3.30
CA ASN A 47 1.15 7.68 2.68
C ASN A 47 0.57 6.46 3.42
N VAL A 48 0.60 6.44 4.75
CA VAL A 48 0.08 5.33 5.57
C VAL A 48 -1.45 5.20 5.47
N MET A 49 -2.18 6.30 5.32
CA MET A 49 -3.63 6.22 5.09
C MET A 49 -3.99 5.80 3.66
N SER A 50 -3.07 6.00 2.70
CA SER A 50 -3.29 5.59 1.30
C SER A 50 -2.98 4.11 1.07
N ASP A 51 -2.07 3.54 1.86
CA ASP A 51 -1.71 2.12 1.84
C ASP A 51 -1.84 1.56 3.26
N PRO A 52 -3.07 1.16 3.69
CA PRO A 52 -3.28 0.71 5.05
C PRO A 52 -2.36 -0.49 5.31
N LEU A 53 -1.55 -0.38 6.37
CA LEU A 53 -0.62 -1.41 6.86
C LEU A 53 -1.38 -2.70 7.19
N GLY A 54 -1.66 -3.48 6.16
CA GLY A 54 -2.36 -4.75 6.20
C GLY A 54 -1.82 -5.64 5.08
N PRO A 55 -1.93 -6.95 5.21
CA PRO A 55 -1.45 -7.86 4.17
C PRO A 55 -2.22 -7.60 2.87
N SER A 56 -1.52 -7.56 1.74
CA SER A 56 -2.20 -7.49 0.45
C SER A 56 -3.15 -8.68 0.29
N PHE A 57 -4.45 -8.37 0.19
CA PHE A 57 -5.48 -9.37 -0.09
C PHE A 57 -5.51 -9.78 -1.57
N LEU A 58 -4.68 -9.15 -2.41
CA LEU A 58 -4.51 -9.50 -3.82
C LEU A 58 -3.11 -10.07 -4.08
N GLY A 59 -3.04 -11.03 -4.99
CA GLY A 59 -1.80 -11.50 -5.58
C GLY A 59 -1.87 -11.54 -7.11
N LEU A 60 -0.75 -11.26 -7.77
CA LEU A 60 -0.63 -11.26 -9.22
C LEU A 60 0.28 -12.40 -9.70
N ARG A 61 -0.07 -13.02 -10.82
CA ARG A 61 0.83 -13.90 -11.59
C ARG A 61 0.82 -13.52 -13.05
N ILE A 62 1.99 -13.58 -13.69
CA ILE A 62 2.17 -13.33 -15.12
C ILE A 62 2.81 -14.58 -15.74
N ASP A 63 2.06 -15.27 -16.59
CA ASP A 63 2.52 -16.43 -17.37
C ASP A 63 2.55 -16.08 -18.86
N GLY A 64 3.70 -15.66 -19.37
CA GLY A 64 3.80 -15.11 -20.72
C GLY A 64 2.87 -13.92 -20.90
N ASP A 65 1.84 -14.08 -21.75
CA ASP A 65 0.83 -13.05 -21.98
C ASP A 65 -0.39 -13.12 -21.07
N THR A 66 -0.49 -14.17 -20.25
CA THR A 66 -1.61 -14.33 -19.33
C THR A 66 -1.31 -13.64 -18.01
N ILE A 67 -2.19 -12.72 -17.60
CA ILE A 67 -2.13 -12.09 -16.29
C ILE A 67 -3.32 -12.59 -15.47
N THR A 68 -3.03 -13.09 -14.29
CA THR A 68 -4.02 -13.63 -13.36
C THR A 68 -3.92 -12.90 -12.03
N VAL A 69 -5.05 -12.42 -11.53
CA VAL A 69 -5.20 -11.90 -10.17
C VAL A 69 -5.87 -12.99 -9.34
N LYS A 70 -5.31 -13.31 -8.19
CA LYS A 70 -6.01 -14.04 -7.14
C LYS A 70 -6.33 -13.08 -6.01
N THR A 71 -7.60 -12.98 -5.68
CA THR A 71 -8.06 -12.22 -4.53
C THR A 71 -8.41 -13.15 -3.38
N ALA A 72 -8.05 -12.79 -2.15
CA ALA A 72 -8.43 -13.51 -0.95
C ALA A 72 -9.96 -13.53 -0.82
N GLN A 73 -10.55 -14.69 -0.55
CA GLN A 73 -12.00 -14.84 -0.49
C GLN A 73 -12.50 -15.67 0.67
N CYS A 74 -13.63 -15.25 1.25
CA CYS A 74 -14.48 -16.14 2.01
C CYS A 74 -15.35 -16.99 1.09
N PRO A 75 -15.73 -18.23 1.48
CA PRO A 75 -16.54 -19.12 0.65
C PRO A 75 -17.90 -18.55 0.21
N SER A 76 -18.44 -17.57 0.92
CA SER A 76 -19.68 -16.85 0.59
C SER A 76 -19.51 -15.74 -0.43
N ASP A 77 -18.28 -15.23 -0.59
CA ASP A 77 -18.04 -14.01 -1.35
C ASP A 77 -18.06 -14.31 -2.83
N ARG A 78 -18.51 -13.34 -3.62
CA ARG A 78 -18.57 -13.49 -5.08
C ARG A 78 -18.08 -12.21 -5.71
N VAL A 79 -17.04 -12.31 -6.54
CA VAL A 79 -16.54 -11.17 -7.30
C VAL A 79 -17.65 -10.66 -8.22
N ARG A 80 -17.86 -9.35 -8.21
CA ARG A 80 -18.80 -8.65 -9.09
C ARG A 80 -18.10 -7.81 -10.14
N ARG A 81 -16.95 -7.25 -9.80
CA ARG A 81 -16.20 -6.36 -10.69
C ARG A 81 -14.72 -6.44 -10.41
N VAL A 82 -13.95 -6.31 -11.48
CA VAL A 82 -12.52 -6.02 -11.45
C VAL A 82 -12.25 -4.80 -12.34
N GLU A 83 -11.51 -3.85 -11.80
CA GLU A 83 -11.05 -2.63 -12.46
C GLU A 83 -9.53 -2.58 -12.39
N LEU A 84 -8.89 -2.19 -13.48
CA LEU A 84 -7.45 -2.01 -13.59
C LEU A 84 -7.15 -0.59 -13.99
N TYR A 85 -6.27 0.07 -13.26
CA TYR A 85 -5.83 1.42 -13.51
C TYR A 85 -4.31 1.44 -13.71
N ASP A 86 -3.85 2.41 -14.50
CA ASP A 86 -2.47 2.83 -14.48
C ASP A 86 -2.24 3.60 -13.18
N SER A 87 -1.39 3.09 -12.29
CA SER A 87 -1.19 3.68 -10.97
C SER A 87 -0.60 5.10 -11.03
N ASP A 88 0.16 5.43 -12.08
CA ASP A 88 0.82 6.73 -12.20
C ASP A 88 -0.16 7.82 -12.69
N SER A 89 -1.14 7.44 -13.52
CA SER A 89 -2.07 8.37 -14.18
C SER A 89 -3.53 8.24 -13.74
N GLU A 90 -3.84 7.26 -12.90
CA GLU A 90 -5.19 6.86 -12.47
C GLU A 90 -6.15 6.53 -13.63
N LYS A 91 -5.61 6.35 -14.84
CA LYS A 91 -6.42 6.08 -16.03
C LYS A 91 -6.88 4.64 -16.02
N LEU A 92 -8.18 4.42 -16.21
CA LEU A 92 -8.74 3.08 -16.38
C LEU A 92 -8.13 2.39 -17.62
N VAL A 93 -7.44 1.28 -17.37
CA VAL A 93 -6.83 0.42 -18.40
C VAL A 93 -7.83 -0.63 -18.86
N TRP A 94 -8.57 -1.24 -17.93
CA TRP A 94 -9.52 -2.30 -18.23
C TRP A 94 -10.52 -2.50 -17.10
N ARG A 95 -11.70 -3.02 -17.45
CA ARG A 95 -12.72 -3.44 -16.50
C ARG A 95 -13.43 -4.69 -16.99
N ALA A 96 -13.78 -5.56 -16.06
CA ALA A 96 -14.78 -6.60 -16.30
C ALA A 96 -15.78 -6.74 -15.16
N ASP A 97 -16.98 -7.18 -15.51
CA ASP A 97 -18.12 -7.36 -14.61
C ASP A 97 -18.62 -8.81 -14.67
N ASP A 98 -19.06 -9.31 -13.50
CA ASP A 98 -19.66 -10.62 -13.26
C ASP A 98 -18.91 -11.79 -13.95
N PRO A 99 -17.86 -12.32 -13.31
CA PRO A 99 -17.19 -13.53 -13.79
C PRO A 99 -18.17 -14.70 -13.99
N LEU A 100 -18.00 -15.43 -15.09
CA LEU A 100 -18.92 -16.48 -15.52
C LEU A 100 -18.54 -17.87 -14.98
N THR A 101 -17.28 -18.09 -14.61
CA THR A 101 -16.82 -19.38 -14.04
C THR A 101 -16.85 -19.36 -12.52
N GLU A 102 -16.91 -20.54 -11.89
CA GLU A 102 -16.86 -20.65 -10.42
C GLU A 102 -15.50 -20.17 -9.87
N GLU A 103 -14.40 -20.46 -10.56
CA GLU A 103 -13.07 -20.00 -10.15
C GLU A 103 -13.00 -18.46 -10.21
N GLY A 104 -13.52 -17.85 -11.28
CA GLY A 104 -13.58 -16.40 -11.41
C GLY A 104 -14.48 -15.76 -10.35
N ARG A 105 -15.65 -16.36 -10.09
CA ARG A 105 -16.53 -15.94 -8.99
C ARG A 105 -15.86 -16.08 -7.63
N GLY A 106 -15.03 -17.11 -7.45
CA GLY A 106 -14.19 -17.43 -6.30
C GLY A 106 -12.85 -16.67 -6.23
N GLY A 107 -12.67 -15.67 -7.10
CA GLY A 107 -11.56 -14.72 -6.99
C GLY A 107 -10.31 -15.08 -7.79
N LEU A 108 -10.36 -16.10 -8.65
CA LEU A 108 -9.30 -16.39 -9.62
C LEU A 108 -9.61 -15.71 -10.96
N LEU A 109 -9.11 -14.49 -11.14
CA LEU A 109 -9.48 -13.59 -12.21
C LEU A 109 -8.42 -13.58 -13.31
N ARG A 110 -8.74 -14.14 -14.47
CA ARG A 110 -7.89 -14.02 -15.66
C ARG A 110 -8.19 -12.69 -16.36
N LEU A 111 -7.22 -11.79 -16.41
CA LEU A 111 -7.41 -10.46 -16.98
C LEU A 111 -7.46 -10.53 -18.52
N TRP A 112 -8.25 -9.67 -19.15
CA TRP A 112 -8.49 -9.63 -20.60
C TRP A 112 -8.98 -10.95 -21.25
N ALA A 113 -9.46 -11.91 -20.46
CA ALA A 113 -10.16 -13.10 -20.96
C ALA A 113 -11.65 -12.78 -21.09
N ALA A 114 -12.02 -11.96 -22.08
CA ALA A 114 -13.36 -11.36 -22.20
C ALA A 114 -14.50 -12.39 -22.16
N GLU A 115 -14.28 -13.59 -22.70
CA GLU A 115 -15.21 -14.71 -22.70
C GLU A 115 -15.52 -15.29 -21.31
N LYS A 116 -14.72 -14.94 -20.29
CA LYS A 116 -14.88 -15.38 -18.90
C LYS A 116 -15.74 -14.42 -18.07
N TYR A 117 -16.22 -13.31 -18.66
CA TYR A 117 -16.98 -12.28 -17.96
C TYR A 117 -18.26 -11.95 -18.72
N ARG A 118 -19.28 -11.48 -17.99
CA ARG A 118 -20.51 -10.99 -18.61
C ARG A 118 -20.22 -9.75 -19.47
N THR A 119 -19.41 -8.84 -18.96
CA THR A 119 -18.89 -7.71 -19.74
C THR A 119 -17.41 -7.52 -19.45
N SER A 120 -16.65 -7.12 -20.47
CA SER A 120 -15.22 -6.87 -20.38
C SER A 120 -14.85 -5.79 -21.40
N ARG A 121 -14.09 -4.77 -20.98
CA ARG A 121 -13.69 -3.68 -21.86
C ARG A 121 -12.38 -3.00 -21.41
N PRO A 122 -11.46 -2.68 -22.35
CA PRO A 122 -11.46 -3.15 -23.74
C PRO A 122 -11.35 -4.69 -23.84
N ALA A 123 -11.86 -5.29 -24.92
CA ALA A 123 -11.90 -6.75 -25.05
C ALA A 123 -10.49 -7.36 -25.15
N THR A 124 -9.54 -6.61 -25.72
CA THR A 124 -8.15 -7.01 -25.91
C THR A 124 -7.24 -6.22 -25.00
N ARG A 125 -6.16 -6.88 -24.54
CA ARG A 125 -5.09 -6.24 -23.78
C ARG A 125 -4.38 -5.20 -24.66
N PRO A 126 -4.02 -4.02 -24.11
CA PRO A 126 -3.17 -3.08 -24.83
C PRO A 126 -1.80 -3.70 -25.12
N ALA A 127 -1.13 -3.21 -26.18
CA ALA A 127 0.21 -3.68 -26.55
C ALA A 127 1.24 -3.38 -25.46
N GLU A 128 1.11 -2.22 -24.83
CA GLU A 128 1.94 -1.79 -23.70
C GLU A 128 1.07 -1.72 -22.44
N LEU A 129 1.55 -2.34 -21.37
CA LEU A 129 0.95 -2.26 -20.04
C LEU A 129 1.64 -1.15 -19.23
N PRO A 130 0.93 -0.51 -18.30
CA PRO A 130 1.57 0.43 -17.37
C PRO A 130 2.64 -0.29 -16.55
N LYS A 131 3.61 0.47 -16.04
CA LYS A 131 4.67 -0.08 -15.19
C LYS A 131 4.09 -0.64 -13.89
N GLN A 132 3.19 0.13 -13.30
CA GLN A 132 2.45 -0.20 -12.10
C GLN A 132 0.96 -0.33 -12.43
N LEU A 133 0.41 -1.49 -12.12
CA LEU A 133 -0.99 -1.79 -12.34
C LEU A 133 -1.72 -1.74 -11.00
N ASP A 134 -2.61 -0.77 -10.84
CA ASP A 134 -3.52 -0.73 -9.70
C ASP A 134 -4.75 -1.59 -10.02
N VAL A 135 -5.05 -2.52 -9.13
CA VAL A 135 -6.11 -3.52 -9.28
C VAL A 135 -7.11 -3.32 -8.17
N SER A 136 -8.37 -3.07 -8.53
CA SER A 136 -9.49 -3.01 -7.60
C SER A 136 -10.49 -4.11 -7.91
N VAL A 137 -10.81 -4.94 -6.92
CA VAL A 137 -11.80 -6.02 -7.00
C VAL A 137 -12.94 -5.72 -6.03
N ARG A 138 -14.19 -5.82 -6.49
CA ARG A 138 -15.37 -5.60 -5.65
C ARG A 138 -16.17 -6.88 -5.43
N TYR A 139 -16.64 -7.05 -4.21
CA TYR A 139 -17.54 -8.09 -3.74
C TYR A 139 -18.87 -7.45 -3.31
N GLY A 140 -19.97 -7.77 -3.98
CA GLY A 140 -21.28 -7.19 -3.60
C GLY A 140 -21.33 -5.66 -3.68
N SER A 141 -22.12 -5.02 -2.81
CA SER A 141 -22.42 -3.58 -2.86
C SER A 141 -21.45 -2.68 -2.10
N GLU A 142 -20.72 -3.17 -1.09
CA GLU A 142 -19.90 -2.32 -0.22
C GLU A 142 -18.48 -2.83 0.08
N ASP A 143 -18.14 -4.09 -0.27
CA ASP A 143 -16.83 -4.68 0.07
C ASP A 143 -15.92 -4.85 -1.15
N GLY A 144 -14.61 -4.83 -0.93
CA GLY A 144 -13.61 -4.99 -1.99
C GLY A 144 -12.17 -5.06 -1.49
N ALA A 145 -11.26 -5.35 -2.41
CA ALA A 145 -9.82 -5.35 -2.16
C ALA A 145 -9.10 -4.61 -3.29
N GLY A 146 -8.05 -3.88 -2.94
CA GLY A 146 -7.20 -3.13 -3.86
C GLY A 146 -5.73 -3.45 -3.65
N ALA A 147 -4.91 -3.39 -4.70
CA ALA A 147 -3.45 -3.46 -4.61
C ALA A 147 -2.78 -2.93 -5.87
N VAL A 148 -1.59 -2.34 -5.70
CA VAL A 148 -0.73 -1.89 -6.79
C VAL A 148 0.38 -2.91 -7.04
N PHE A 149 0.59 -3.27 -8.30
CA PHE A 149 1.60 -4.25 -8.70
C PHE A 149 2.64 -3.66 -9.65
N ASP A 150 3.91 -3.74 -9.26
CA ASP A 150 5.03 -3.53 -10.19
C ASP A 150 5.16 -4.75 -11.12
N LEU A 151 4.83 -4.57 -12.40
CA LEU A 151 4.81 -5.67 -13.36
C LEU A 151 6.21 -6.20 -13.71
N ALA A 152 7.28 -5.43 -13.49
CA ALA A 152 8.64 -5.92 -13.67
C ALA A 152 9.04 -6.83 -12.49
N ALA A 153 8.71 -6.43 -11.26
CA ALA A 153 8.94 -7.22 -10.06
C ALA A 153 8.17 -8.55 -10.10
N VAL A 154 6.90 -8.55 -10.50
CA VAL A 154 6.10 -9.79 -10.61
C VAL A 154 6.69 -10.73 -11.65
N ARG A 155 7.12 -10.21 -12.82
CA ARG A 155 7.78 -11.03 -13.85
C ARG A 155 9.10 -11.61 -13.35
N ALA A 156 9.92 -10.82 -12.66
CA ALA A 156 11.20 -11.25 -12.12
C ALA A 156 11.05 -12.32 -11.04
N ALA A 157 9.99 -12.23 -10.23
CA ALA A 157 9.70 -13.22 -9.18
C ALA A 157 9.23 -14.58 -9.74
N ALA A 158 8.66 -14.59 -10.94
CA ALA A 158 8.16 -15.78 -11.65
C ALA A 158 7.43 -16.79 -10.72
N PRO A 159 6.29 -16.38 -10.09
CA PRO A 159 5.62 -17.23 -9.12
C PRO A 159 5.25 -18.60 -9.69
N PRO A 160 5.46 -19.71 -8.95
CA PRO A 160 5.04 -21.03 -9.39
C PRO A 160 3.53 -21.09 -9.69
N ALA A 161 3.13 -22.08 -10.49
CA ALA A 161 1.71 -22.34 -10.75
C ALA A 161 0.94 -22.51 -9.42
N GLY A 162 -0.22 -21.85 -9.33
CA GLY A 162 -1.05 -21.81 -8.11
C GLY A 162 -0.58 -20.83 -7.03
N SER A 163 0.56 -20.16 -7.24
CA SER A 163 1.09 -19.11 -6.38
C SER A 163 1.06 -17.75 -7.06
N TYR A 164 1.12 -16.70 -6.26
CA TYR A 164 0.92 -15.32 -6.67
C TYR A 164 1.90 -14.43 -5.91
N TRP A 165 2.42 -13.43 -6.60
CA TRP A 165 3.27 -12.42 -5.98
C TRP A 165 2.41 -11.44 -5.19
N THR A 166 2.82 -11.14 -3.96
CA THR A 166 2.32 -10.03 -3.15
C THR A 166 3.50 -9.17 -2.68
N THR A 167 3.22 -7.99 -2.15
CA THR A 167 4.22 -7.09 -1.53
C THR A 167 4.98 -7.74 -0.38
N GLU A 168 4.36 -8.70 0.31
CA GLU A 168 4.96 -9.45 1.43
C GLU A 168 5.64 -10.75 1.00
N GLY A 169 5.55 -11.14 -0.27
CA GLY A 169 6.16 -12.33 -0.83
C GLY A 169 5.22 -13.19 -1.65
N ILE A 170 5.72 -14.34 -2.12
CA ILE A 170 4.91 -15.26 -2.90
C ILE A 170 3.98 -16.05 -1.96
N ARG A 171 2.70 -16.13 -2.30
CA ARG A 171 1.67 -16.89 -1.58
C ARG A 171 0.86 -17.76 -2.52
N THR A 172 0.45 -18.92 -2.07
CA THR A 172 -0.57 -19.74 -2.75
C THR A 172 -1.94 -19.08 -2.65
N GLY A 173 -2.85 -19.44 -3.55
CA GLY A 173 -4.24 -18.95 -3.47
C GLY A 173 -4.93 -19.28 -2.14
N ARG A 174 -4.59 -20.43 -1.54
CA ARG A 174 -5.11 -20.84 -0.23
C ARG A 174 -4.56 -19.98 0.91
N GLU A 175 -3.27 -19.66 0.89
CA GLU A 175 -2.67 -18.78 1.90
C GLU A 175 -3.22 -17.36 1.82
N LEU A 176 -3.58 -16.88 0.62
CA LEU A 176 -4.32 -15.62 0.46
C LEU A 176 -5.71 -15.72 1.11
N ASP A 177 -6.48 -16.77 0.83
CA ASP A 177 -7.81 -16.95 1.42
C ASP A 177 -7.78 -17.04 2.95
N GLN A 178 -6.69 -17.58 3.52
CA GLN A 178 -6.48 -17.66 4.96
C GLN A 178 -6.16 -16.31 5.63
N LEU A 179 -5.85 -15.26 4.86
CA LEU A 179 -5.70 -13.90 5.40
C LEU A 179 -7.04 -13.33 5.87
N LEU A 180 -8.15 -13.85 5.34
CA LEU A 180 -9.48 -13.47 5.77
C LEU A 180 -9.94 -14.38 6.91
N HIS A 181 -10.39 -13.77 8.00
CA HIS A 181 -11.02 -14.48 9.10
C HIS A 181 -12.49 -14.75 8.78
N CYS A 182 -12.71 -15.70 7.87
CA CYS A 182 -14.03 -16.10 7.37
C CYS A 182 -14.77 -16.96 8.40
N GLY A 183 -15.19 -16.35 9.50
CA GLY A 183 -15.93 -16.97 10.60
C GLY A 183 -16.34 -15.91 11.60
N GLY A 184 -17.65 -15.61 11.66
CA GLY A 184 -18.18 -14.70 12.67
C GLY A 184 -18.08 -15.35 14.04
N ASP A 185 -17.21 -14.82 14.89
CA ASP A 185 -17.40 -14.93 16.34
C ASP A 185 -18.71 -14.22 16.68
N LYS A 186 -19.81 -14.97 16.61
CA LYS A 186 -21.01 -14.64 17.36
C LYS A 186 -20.73 -14.90 18.83
N THR A 187 -19.88 -14.08 19.43
CA THR A 187 -19.91 -13.89 20.88
C THR A 187 -21.16 -13.04 21.15
N THR A 188 -22.29 -13.73 21.24
CA THR A 188 -23.52 -13.14 21.80
C THR A 188 -23.22 -12.80 23.26
N PRO A 189 -23.55 -11.58 23.74
CA PRO A 189 -23.35 -11.21 25.14
C PRO A 189 -24.21 -12.03 26.11
#